data_AF-A0A962MIU2-F1
#
_entry.id   AF-A0A962MIU2-F1
#
_cell.length_a   1.000
_cell.length_b   1.000
_cell.length_c   1.000
_cell.angle_alpha   90.00
_cell.angle_beta   90.00
_cell.angle_gamma   90.00
#
_symmetry.space_group_name_H-M   'P 1'
#
loop_
_entity.id
_entity.type
_entity.pdbx_description
1 polymer ?
#
loop_
_entity_poly.entity_id
_entity_poly.type
_entity_poly.pdbx_seq_one_letter_code
_entity_poly.pdbx_strand_id
1 'polypeptide(L)'
;YRRINGDLVLADMAMSVVVTATDIEKGSRRPFTSEMICLPLDYLNGWLFGVNAKRVKDEIRDRLVRYQKECYQVLHEAFQDGRLTTETDVDVEALLAQDSPAAQAYQIAMAVVRMARQQLIMEARLETAVSTLSEHGERLDQLEAAVGSEHVTEAQAAQISQAVKAVALAIGKKTKRNEFGGVYGELYRKYGITSYKMLPARKFEEAMNFLTEWHQNVAGDAPF
;
A
#
# COMPACT_ATOMS: atom_id res chain seq x y z
N TYR A 1 -15.93 -43.11 -1.69
CA TYR A 1 -14.73 -42.76 -0.88
C TYR A 1 -13.43 -42.69 -1.68
N ARG A 2 -12.99 -43.76 -2.38
CA ARG A 2 -11.66 -43.81 -3.04
C ARG A 2 -11.32 -42.64 -3.99
N ARG A 3 -12.31 -42.09 -4.71
CA ARG A 3 -12.11 -40.98 -5.66
C ARG A 3 -11.96 -39.63 -4.96
N ILE A 4 -12.82 -39.34 -3.96
CA ILE A 4 -12.76 -38.12 -3.14
C ILE A 4 -11.42 -38.07 -2.39
N ASN A 5 -11.04 -39.16 -1.73
CA ASN A 5 -9.77 -39.25 -1.00
C ASN A 5 -8.53 -39.28 -1.94
N GLY A 6 -8.76 -39.54 -3.23
CA GLY A 6 -7.72 -39.57 -4.25
C GLY A 6 -7.31 -38.19 -4.74
N ASP A 7 -8.21 -37.22 -4.64
CA ASP A 7 -8.05 -35.84 -5.06
C ASP A 7 -7.69 -34.96 -3.85
N LEU A 8 -6.66 -34.12 -3.97
CA LEU A 8 -6.18 -33.30 -2.85
C LEU A 8 -7.18 -32.20 -2.47
N VAL A 9 -7.93 -31.66 -3.42
CA VAL A 9 -8.89 -30.59 -3.17
C VAL A 9 -10.18 -31.14 -2.58
N LEU A 10 -10.66 -32.27 -3.12
CA LEU A 10 -11.89 -32.88 -2.65
C LEU A 10 -11.71 -33.57 -1.30
N ALA A 11 -10.53 -34.14 -1.01
CA ALA A 11 -10.24 -34.75 0.28
C ALA A 11 -10.16 -33.71 1.42
N ASP A 12 -9.61 -32.53 1.13
CA ASP A 12 -9.48 -31.42 2.08
C ASP A 12 -10.85 -30.83 2.46
N MET A 13 -11.77 -30.77 1.49
CA MET A 13 -13.11 -30.18 1.67
C MET A 13 -14.20 -31.19 2.03
N ALA A 14 -13.90 -32.49 1.99
CA ALA A 14 -14.85 -33.52 2.36
C ALA A 14 -15.09 -33.52 3.88
N MET A 15 -16.36 -33.51 4.28
CA MET A 15 -16.76 -33.56 5.68
C MET A 15 -17.42 -34.90 6.00
N SER A 16 -17.24 -35.38 7.24
CA SER A 16 -18.00 -36.51 7.75
C SER A 16 -19.24 -36.02 8.49
N VAL A 17 -20.42 -36.51 8.10
CA VAL A 17 -21.69 -36.18 8.75
C VAL A 17 -22.32 -37.46 9.27
N VAL A 18 -22.75 -37.43 10.52
CA VAL A 18 -23.51 -38.52 11.13
C VAL A 18 -24.99 -38.27 10.87
N VAL A 19 -25.58 -39.08 10.00
CA VAL A 19 -27.03 -39.04 9.73
C VAL A 19 -27.71 -40.00 10.70
N THR A 20 -28.65 -39.48 11.49
CA THR A 20 -29.49 -40.27 12.39
C THR A 20 -30.88 -40.42 11.77
N ALA A 21 -31.22 -41.64 11.35
CA ALA A 21 -32.52 -41.93 10.74
C ALA A 21 -33.54 -42.22 11.85
N THR A 22 -34.60 -41.40 11.91
CA THR A 22 -35.64 -41.45 12.97
C THR A 22 -36.79 -42.39 12.64
N ASP A 23 -36.83 -42.92 11.43
CA ASP A 23 -37.89 -43.78 10.88
C ASP A 23 -37.57 -45.29 10.93
N ILE A 24 -36.47 -45.67 11.59
CA ILE A 24 -36.04 -47.07 11.66
C ILE A 24 -36.76 -47.82 12.78
N GLU A 25 -37.49 -48.88 12.44
CA GLU A 25 -38.18 -49.75 13.41
C GLU A 25 -37.20 -50.56 14.29
N LYS A 26 -37.62 -50.83 15.53
CA LYS A 26 -36.88 -51.65 16.50
C LYS A 26 -36.79 -53.10 16.00
N GLY A 27 -35.69 -53.42 15.34
CA GLY A 27 -35.42 -54.75 14.75
C GLY A 27 -34.82 -54.69 13.34
N SER A 28 -34.77 -53.51 12.73
CA SER A 28 -34.10 -53.31 11.44
C SER A 28 -32.60 -53.60 11.51
N ARG A 29 -32.07 -54.23 10.47
CA ARG A 29 -30.63 -54.43 10.26
C ARG A 29 -29.90 -53.14 9.86
N ARG A 30 -30.62 -52.06 9.57
CA ARG A 30 -30.03 -50.77 9.21
C ARG A 30 -29.56 -50.04 10.46
N PRO A 31 -28.33 -49.52 10.48
CA PRO A 31 -27.84 -48.78 11.63
C PRO A 31 -28.60 -47.46 11.79
N PHE A 32 -29.02 -47.16 13.02
CA PHE A 32 -29.74 -45.94 13.39
C PHE A 32 -28.92 -44.67 13.12
N THR A 33 -27.60 -44.79 13.24
CA THR A 33 -26.63 -43.74 12.93
C THR A 33 -25.71 -44.24 11.82
N SER A 34 -25.59 -43.47 10.75
CA SER A 34 -24.69 -43.77 9.62
C SER A 34 -23.74 -42.60 9.40
N GLU A 35 -22.45 -42.89 9.38
CA GLU A 35 -21.41 -41.92 9.03
C GLU A 35 -21.28 -41.83 7.51
N MET A 36 -21.56 -40.66 6.95
CA MET A 36 -21.52 -40.39 5.51
C MET A 36 -20.50 -39.31 5.19
N ILE A 37 -19.77 -39.47 4.08
CA ILE A 37 -18.91 -38.39 3.57
C ILE A 37 -19.77 -37.49 2.70
N CYS A 38 -19.80 -36.22 3.07
CA CYS A 38 -20.48 -35.14 2.36
C CYS A 38 -19.45 -34.22 1.72
N LEU A 39 -19.75 -33.75 0.51
CA LEU A 39 -18.96 -32.76 -0.21
C LEU A 39 -19.81 -31.49 -0.34
N PRO A 40 -19.28 -30.28 -0.09
CA PRO A 40 -20.01 -29.05 -0.35
C PRO A 40 -20.43 -28.96 -1.83
N LEU A 41 -21.62 -28.44 -2.09
CA LEU A 41 -22.22 -28.43 -3.43
C LEU A 41 -21.34 -27.71 -4.47
N ASP A 42 -20.60 -26.69 -4.05
CA ASP A 42 -19.67 -25.92 -4.88
C ASP A 42 -18.56 -26.78 -5.51
N TYR A 43 -18.25 -27.93 -4.90
CA TYR A 43 -17.18 -28.84 -5.34
C TYR A 43 -17.71 -30.07 -6.10
N LEU A 44 -19.03 -30.21 -6.27
CA LEU A 44 -19.65 -31.34 -6.99
C LEU A 44 -19.14 -31.43 -8.44
N ASN A 45 -19.03 -30.29 -9.12
CA ASN A 45 -18.53 -30.23 -10.50
C ASN A 45 -17.08 -30.72 -10.58
N GLY A 46 -16.26 -30.39 -9.59
CA GLY A 46 -14.89 -30.88 -9.48
C GLY A 46 -14.79 -32.38 -9.30
N TRP A 47 -15.70 -32.95 -8.50
CA TRP A 47 -15.84 -34.39 -8.38
C TRP A 47 -16.19 -35.03 -9.73
N LEU A 48 -17.02 -34.41 -10.58
CA LEU A 48 -17.40 -34.94 -11.89
C LEU A 48 -16.24 -34.99 -12.90
N PHE A 49 -15.37 -33.97 -12.98
CA PHE A 49 -14.31 -33.88 -14.00
C PHE A 49 -13.12 -34.83 -13.79
N GLY A 50 -12.85 -35.28 -12.56
CA GLY A 50 -11.88 -36.35 -12.31
C GLY A 50 -10.39 -36.02 -12.58
N VAL A 51 -10.01 -34.74 -12.56
CA VAL A 51 -8.63 -34.28 -12.77
C VAL A 51 -7.79 -34.52 -11.51
N ASN A 52 -6.83 -35.46 -11.56
CA ASN A 52 -6.04 -35.84 -10.38
C ASN A 52 -4.68 -35.12 -10.30
N ALA A 53 -4.54 -34.22 -9.32
CA ALA A 53 -3.30 -33.46 -9.07
C ALA A 53 -2.09 -34.32 -8.65
N LYS A 54 -2.28 -35.58 -8.23
CA LYS A 54 -1.19 -36.52 -7.89
C LYS A 54 -0.48 -37.08 -9.12
N ARG A 55 -1.06 -36.95 -10.32
CA ARG A 55 -0.46 -37.42 -11.58
C ARG A 55 0.38 -36.36 -12.29
N VAL A 56 0.61 -35.22 -11.64
CA VAL A 56 1.31 -34.07 -12.21
C VAL A 56 2.60 -33.81 -11.44
N LYS A 57 3.62 -33.31 -12.15
CA LYS A 57 4.92 -32.92 -11.58
C LYS A 57 4.73 -31.95 -10.41
N ASP A 58 5.55 -32.11 -9.37
CA ASP A 58 5.45 -31.33 -8.12
C ASP A 58 5.47 -29.82 -8.37
N GLU A 59 6.28 -29.36 -9.32
CA GLU A 59 6.41 -27.94 -9.70
C GLU A 59 5.09 -27.26 -10.14
N ILE A 60 4.14 -28.03 -10.69
CA ILE A 60 2.88 -27.51 -11.24
C ILE A 60 1.70 -27.80 -10.31
N ARG A 61 1.88 -28.69 -9.32
CA ARG A 61 0.80 -29.20 -8.46
C ARG A 61 0.06 -28.07 -7.74
N ASP A 62 0.77 -27.12 -7.14
CA ASP A 62 0.15 -26.03 -6.39
C ASP A 62 -0.64 -25.07 -7.29
N ARG A 63 -0.13 -24.80 -8.50
CA ARG A 63 -0.83 -23.98 -9.50
C ARG A 63 -2.09 -24.68 -10.00
N LEU A 64 -2.02 -25.99 -10.23
CA LEU A 64 -3.16 -26.78 -10.67
C LEU A 64 -4.24 -26.87 -9.59
N VAL A 65 -3.84 -27.07 -8.33
CA VAL A 65 -4.77 -27.07 -7.19
C VAL A 65 -5.49 -25.73 -7.05
N ARG A 66 -4.76 -24.61 -7.21
CA ARG A 66 -5.39 -23.28 -7.20
C ARG A 66 -6.36 -23.10 -8.36
N TYR A 67 -5.95 -23.44 -9.57
CA TYR A 67 -6.79 -23.40 -10.76
C TYR A 67 -8.06 -24.25 -10.58
N GLN A 68 -7.95 -25.44 -9.99
CA GLN A 68 -9.10 -26.28 -9.68
C GLN A 68 -10.07 -25.60 -8.71
N LYS A 69 -9.57 -25.02 -7.61
CA LYS A 69 -10.42 -24.29 -6.64
C LYS A 69 -11.17 -23.12 -7.31
N GLU A 70 -10.46 -22.32 -8.11
CA GLU A 70 -11.06 -21.19 -8.84
C GLU A 70 -12.09 -21.67 -9.87
N CYS A 71 -11.77 -22.70 -10.66
CA CYS A 71 -12.71 -23.29 -11.62
C CYS A 71 -13.98 -23.83 -10.96
N TYR A 72 -13.87 -24.46 -9.79
CA TYR A 72 -15.04 -24.97 -9.07
C TYR A 72 -15.98 -23.85 -8.66
N GLN A 73 -15.42 -22.75 -8.13
CA GLN A 73 -16.20 -21.58 -7.74
C GLN A 73 -16.89 -20.92 -8.94
N VAL A 74 -16.16 -20.70 -10.05
CA VAL A 74 -16.74 -20.10 -11.27
C VAL A 74 -17.84 -20.97 -11.87
N LEU A 75 -17.63 -22.30 -11.91
CA LEU A 75 -18.66 -23.20 -12.43
C LEU A 75 -19.89 -23.23 -11.52
N HIS A 76 -19.72 -23.25 -10.19
CA HIS A 76 -20.84 -23.17 -9.27
C HIS A 76 -21.65 -21.88 -9.47
N GLU A 77 -20.99 -20.73 -9.52
CA GLU A 77 -21.63 -19.44 -9.80
C GLU A 77 -22.39 -19.47 -11.12
N ALA A 78 -21.77 -19.98 -12.19
CA ALA A 78 -22.40 -20.07 -13.51
C ALA A 78 -23.63 -21.01 -13.54
N PHE A 79 -23.62 -22.11 -12.78
CA PHE A 79 -24.78 -23.01 -12.65
C PHE A 79 -25.89 -22.40 -11.78
N GLN A 80 -25.56 -21.75 -10.67
CA GLN A 80 -26.54 -21.10 -9.78
C GLN A 80 -27.20 -19.88 -10.41
N ASP A 81 -26.43 -19.08 -11.15
CA ASP A 81 -26.93 -17.94 -11.93
C ASP A 81 -27.81 -18.38 -13.11
N GLY A 82 -27.88 -19.69 -13.41
CA GLY A 82 -28.62 -20.21 -14.56
C GLY A 82 -27.97 -19.87 -15.91
N ARG A 83 -26.71 -19.42 -15.94
CA ARG A 83 -25.99 -19.05 -17.18
C ARG A 83 -25.71 -20.24 -18.10
N LEU A 84 -25.75 -21.45 -17.54
CA LEU A 84 -25.43 -22.71 -18.22
C LEU A 84 -26.66 -23.62 -18.42
N THR A 85 -27.87 -23.14 -18.19
CA THR A 85 -29.07 -23.96 -18.43
C THR A 85 -29.30 -24.14 -19.93
N THR A 86 -29.35 -25.39 -20.36
CA THR A 86 -29.64 -25.81 -21.75
C THR A 86 -31.09 -25.57 -22.15
N GLU A 87 -31.92 -24.99 -21.28
CA GLU A 87 -33.32 -24.65 -21.58
C GLU A 87 -33.46 -23.33 -22.35
N THR A 88 -32.37 -22.62 -22.61
CA THR A 88 -32.38 -21.45 -23.49
C THR A 88 -31.68 -21.76 -24.80
N ASP A 89 -32.31 -22.60 -25.63
CA ASP A 89 -32.06 -22.68 -27.09
C ASP A 89 -32.56 -21.41 -27.81
N VAL A 90 -32.75 -20.32 -27.06
CA VAL A 90 -32.89 -18.98 -27.59
C VAL A 90 -31.53 -18.36 -27.40
N ASP A 91 -30.75 -18.32 -28.47
CA ASP A 91 -29.46 -17.65 -28.52
C ASP A 91 -29.68 -16.19 -28.08
N VAL A 92 -29.44 -15.91 -26.80
CA VAL A 92 -29.62 -14.58 -26.19
C VAL A 92 -28.76 -13.58 -26.95
N GLU A 93 -27.62 -14.01 -27.47
CA GLU A 93 -26.73 -13.22 -28.31
C GLU A 93 -27.40 -12.89 -29.66
N ALA A 94 -28.11 -13.84 -30.27
CA ALA A 94 -28.94 -13.59 -31.47
C ALA A 94 -30.16 -12.70 -31.20
N LEU A 95 -30.81 -12.82 -30.03
CA LEU A 95 -31.91 -11.94 -29.63
C LEU A 95 -31.44 -10.51 -29.31
N LEU A 96 -30.24 -10.38 -28.75
CA LEU A 96 -29.61 -9.08 -28.50
C LEU A 96 -29.11 -8.41 -29.78
N ALA A 97 -28.86 -9.19 -30.84
CA ALA A 97 -28.57 -8.69 -32.18
C ALA A 97 -29.84 -8.21 -32.92
N GLN A 98 -31.03 -8.60 -32.46
CA GLN A 98 -32.27 -8.01 -32.92
C GLN A 98 -32.44 -6.61 -32.31
N ASP A 99 -32.67 -5.62 -33.17
CA ASP A 99 -32.86 -4.19 -32.80
C ASP A 99 -34.21 -3.92 -32.12
N SER A 100 -34.60 -4.81 -31.19
CA SER A 100 -35.82 -4.67 -30.40
C SER A 100 -35.60 -3.67 -29.25
N PRO A 101 -36.64 -2.93 -28.82
CA PRO A 101 -36.54 -2.04 -27.66
C PRO A 101 -36.08 -2.76 -26.38
N ALA A 102 -36.44 -4.04 -26.22
CA ALA A 102 -36.04 -4.86 -25.07
C ALA A 102 -34.54 -5.22 -25.11
N ALA A 103 -34.00 -5.57 -26.28
CA ALA A 103 -32.57 -5.84 -26.46
C ALA A 103 -31.71 -4.61 -26.17
N GLN A 104 -32.13 -3.44 -26.67
CA GLN A 104 -31.44 -2.18 -26.40
C GLN A 104 -31.48 -1.82 -24.89
N ALA A 105 -32.64 -1.97 -24.24
CA ALA A 105 -32.76 -1.76 -22.80
C ALA A 105 -31.84 -2.69 -21.99
N TYR A 106 -31.73 -3.96 -22.39
CA TYR A 106 -30.82 -4.92 -21.76
C TYR A 106 -29.35 -4.54 -21.94
N GLN A 107 -28.93 -4.14 -23.15
CA GLN A 107 -27.56 -3.70 -23.42
C GLN A 107 -27.18 -2.47 -22.56
N ILE A 108 -28.10 -1.50 -22.45
CA ILE A 108 -27.92 -0.32 -21.61
C ILE A 108 -27.79 -0.73 -20.15
N ALA A 109 -28.69 -1.57 -19.63
CA ALA A 109 -28.62 -2.06 -18.26
C ALA A 109 -27.27 -2.74 -17.98
N MET A 110 -26.78 -3.56 -18.91
CA MET A 110 -25.49 -4.22 -18.74
C MET A 110 -24.30 -3.26 -18.81
N ALA A 111 -24.36 -2.24 -19.65
CA ALA A 111 -23.36 -1.18 -19.69
C ALA A 111 -23.33 -0.39 -18.38
N VAL A 112 -24.49 -0.08 -17.80
CA VAL A 112 -24.62 0.59 -16.50
C VAL A 112 -24.06 -0.27 -15.37
N VAL A 113 -24.38 -1.57 -15.34
CA VAL A 113 -23.81 -2.50 -14.34
C VAL A 113 -22.28 -2.57 -14.46
N ARG A 114 -21.75 -2.65 -15.68
CA ARG A 114 -20.30 -2.67 -15.91
C ARG A 114 -19.64 -1.38 -15.46
N MET A 115 -20.26 -0.24 -15.76
CA MET A 115 -19.78 1.09 -15.36
C MET A 115 -19.78 1.25 -13.84
N ALA A 116 -20.87 0.85 -13.17
CA ALA A 116 -20.97 0.89 -11.71
C ALA A 116 -19.89 0.02 -11.05
N ARG A 117 -19.61 -1.17 -11.59
CA ARG A 117 -18.52 -2.03 -11.12
C ARG A 117 -17.15 -1.35 -11.27
N GLN A 118 -16.91 -0.69 -12.41
CA GLN A 118 -15.67 0.05 -12.63
C GLN A 118 -15.53 1.23 -11.66
N GLN A 119 -16.63 1.93 -11.38
CA GLN A 119 -16.65 3.05 -10.44
C GLN A 119 -16.29 2.61 -9.02
N LEU A 120 -16.87 1.51 -8.52
CA LEU A 120 -16.53 0.97 -7.20
C LEU A 120 -15.05 0.61 -7.08
N ILE A 121 -14.46 0.03 -8.12
CA ILE A 121 -13.02 -0.29 -8.14
C ILE A 121 -12.17 0.99 -8.10
N MET A 122 -12.59 2.04 -8.83
CA MET A 122 -11.87 3.31 -8.80
C MET A 122 -11.96 4.00 -7.46
N GLU A 123 -13.12 3.97 -6.80
CA GLU A 123 -13.30 4.52 -5.46
C GLU A 123 -12.39 3.82 -4.44
N ALA A 124 -12.34 2.48 -4.46
CA ALA A 124 -11.45 1.71 -3.58
C ALA A 124 -9.95 2.03 -3.83
N ARG A 125 -9.56 2.22 -5.10
CA ARG A 125 -8.19 2.63 -5.45
C ARG A 125 -7.88 4.06 -5.00
N LEU A 126 -8.84 4.97 -5.12
CA LEU A 126 -8.68 6.36 -4.71
C LEU A 126 -8.54 6.49 -3.19
N GLU A 127 -9.32 5.72 -2.43
CA GLU A 127 -9.18 5.63 -0.97
C GLU A 127 -7.79 5.15 -0.56
N THR A 128 -7.28 4.10 -1.24
CA THR A 128 -5.91 3.62 -1.02
C THR A 128 -4.87 4.70 -1.33
N ALA A 129 -5.03 5.40 -2.46
CA ALA A 129 -4.13 6.48 -2.86
C ALA A 129 -4.13 7.64 -1.85
N VAL A 130 -5.30 8.05 -1.35
CA VAL A 130 -5.43 9.08 -0.32
C VAL A 130 -4.70 8.67 0.96
N SER A 131 -4.84 7.41 1.39
CA SER A 131 -4.11 6.89 2.55
C SER A 131 -2.59 6.97 2.35
N THR A 132 -2.08 6.53 1.19
CA THR A 132 -0.63 6.62 0.89
C THR A 132 -0.11 8.06 0.83
N LEU A 133 -0.91 9.00 0.33
CA LEU A 133 -0.56 10.42 0.30
C LEU A 133 -0.48 11.01 1.70
N SER A 134 -1.41 10.62 2.58
CA SER A 134 -1.38 11.02 4.00
C SER A 134 -0.12 10.53 4.69
N GLU A 135 0.24 9.25 4.50
CA GLU A 135 1.48 8.68 5.05
C GLU A 135 2.74 9.39 4.51
N HIS A 136 2.78 9.68 3.20
CA HIS A 136 3.86 10.45 2.62
C HIS A 136 3.95 11.88 3.19
N GLY A 137 2.81 12.52 3.48
CA GLY A 137 2.74 13.81 4.14
C GLY A 137 3.37 13.79 5.53
N GLU A 138 2.96 12.84 6.38
CA GLU A 138 3.54 12.70 7.73
C GLU A 138 5.05 12.40 7.69
N ARG A 139 5.49 11.58 6.74
CA ARG A 139 6.92 11.30 6.55
C ARG A 139 7.70 12.52 6.08
N LEU A 140 7.11 13.35 5.22
CA LEU A 140 7.70 14.62 4.80
C LEU A 140 7.82 15.57 6.00
N ASP A 141 6.77 15.73 6.81
CA ASP A 141 6.80 16.57 8.01
C ASP A 141 7.91 16.11 8.99
N GLN A 142 8.04 14.80 9.20
CA GLN A 142 9.10 14.23 10.04
C GLN A 142 10.50 14.46 9.46
N LEU A 143 10.66 14.31 8.13
CA LEU A 143 11.92 14.59 7.46
C LEU A 143 12.26 16.07 7.48
N GLU A 144 11.29 16.97 7.29
CA GLU A 144 11.49 18.41 7.39
C GLU A 144 11.89 18.81 8.81
N ALA A 145 11.27 18.20 9.83
CA ALA A 145 11.64 18.39 11.23
C ALA A 145 13.04 17.84 11.54
N ALA A 146 13.42 16.69 10.97
CA ALA A 146 14.72 16.06 11.20
C ALA A 146 15.86 16.69 10.39
N VAL A 147 15.58 17.21 9.20
CA VAL A 147 16.56 17.81 8.28
C VAL A 147 16.82 19.27 8.62
N GLY A 148 15.94 19.93 9.38
CA GLY A 148 16.20 21.21 10.03
C GLY A 148 16.84 22.24 9.09
N SER A 149 16.10 22.64 8.05
CA SER A 149 16.44 23.62 7.02
C SER A 149 17.85 23.49 6.40
N GLU A 150 17.92 23.42 5.07
CA GLU A 150 19.19 23.43 4.30
C GLU A 150 20.18 24.53 4.77
N HIS A 151 19.63 25.61 5.32
CA HIS A 151 20.34 26.72 5.93
C HIS A 151 20.01 26.89 7.43
N VAL A 152 20.85 27.62 8.15
CA VAL A 152 20.70 27.88 9.58
C VAL A 152 19.33 28.45 9.93
N THR A 153 18.81 28.01 11.07
CA THR A 153 17.56 28.53 11.63
C THR A 153 17.65 30.02 11.95
N GLU A 154 16.51 30.69 12.12
CA GLU A 154 16.48 32.11 12.47
C GLU A 154 17.19 32.41 13.81
N ALA A 155 17.08 31.50 14.78
CA ALA A 155 17.80 31.59 16.06
C ALA A 155 19.33 31.50 15.87
N GLN A 156 19.81 30.59 15.02
CA GLN A 156 21.23 30.46 14.69
C GLN A 156 21.76 31.67 13.91
N ALA A 157 20.98 32.20 12.96
CA ALA A 157 21.34 33.44 12.26
C ALA A 157 21.47 34.64 13.22
N ALA A 158 20.61 34.70 14.25
CA ALA A 158 20.74 35.72 15.30
C ALA A 158 22.02 35.53 16.13
N GLN A 159 22.41 34.29 16.44
CA GLN A 159 23.68 34.01 17.14
C GLN A 159 24.90 34.46 16.34
N ILE A 160 24.92 34.18 15.02
CA ILE A 160 25.98 34.65 14.12
C ILE A 160 26.04 36.19 14.13
N SER A 161 24.90 36.86 14.04
CA SER A 161 24.83 38.33 14.09
C SER A 161 25.40 38.91 15.40
N GLN A 162 25.12 38.28 16.55
CA GLN A 162 25.71 38.69 17.83
C GLN A 162 27.22 38.45 17.89
N ALA A 163 27.71 37.33 17.36
CA ALA A 163 29.14 37.03 17.29
C ALA A 163 29.87 38.03 16.39
N VAL A 164 29.31 38.36 15.22
CA VAL A 164 29.80 39.41 14.33
C VAL A 164 29.86 40.76 15.04
N LYS A 165 28.81 41.11 15.80
CA LYS A 165 28.78 42.34 16.59
C LYS A 165 29.89 42.37 17.64
N ALA A 166 30.17 41.26 18.32
CA ALA A 166 31.24 41.17 19.31
C ALA A 166 32.61 41.44 18.66
N VAL A 167 32.91 40.76 17.54
CA VAL A 167 34.15 40.96 16.77
C VAL A 167 34.27 42.42 16.30
N ALA A 168 33.21 42.96 15.67
CA ALA A 168 33.23 44.32 15.13
C ALA A 168 33.44 45.38 16.21
N LEU A 169 32.84 45.20 17.39
CA LEU A 169 33.07 46.10 18.54
C LEU A 169 34.49 45.99 19.09
N ALA A 170 35.07 44.79 19.15
CA ALA A 170 36.45 44.60 19.60
C ALA A 170 37.45 45.29 18.64
N ILE A 171 37.27 45.15 17.32
CA ILE A 171 38.11 45.83 16.32
C ILE A 171 37.85 47.35 16.37
N GLY A 172 36.59 47.77 16.40
CA GLY A 172 36.19 49.18 16.42
C GLY A 172 36.74 49.95 17.62
N LYS A 173 36.95 49.32 18.78
CA LYS A 173 37.64 49.94 19.93
C LYS A 173 39.10 50.30 19.62
N LYS A 174 39.79 49.49 18.81
CA LYS A 174 41.18 49.75 18.37
C LYS A 174 41.24 50.74 17.20
N THR A 175 40.38 50.57 16.20
CA THR A 175 40.43 51.39 14.96
C THR A 175 39.66 52.69 15.04
N LYS A 176 38.79 52.85 16.05
CA LYS A 176 37.81 53.94 16.19
C LYS A 176 36.89 54.10 14.96
N ARG A 177 36.70 53.02 14.18
CA ARG A 177 35.86 52.98 12.98
C ARG A 177 34.75 51.94 13.12
N ASN A 178 33.75 52.04 12.27
CA ASN A 178 32.69 51.04 12.15
C ASN A 178 33.18 49.87 11.29
N GLU A 179 33.46 48.74 11.92
CA GLU A 179 34.04 47.55 11.29
C GLU A 179 33.01 46.43 11.00
N PHE A 180 31.72 46.70 11.20
CA PHE A 180 30.66 45.70 10.99
C PHE A 180 30.62 45.19 9.55
N GLY A 181 30.78 46.09 8.58
CA GLY A 181 30.85 45.72 7.17
C GLY A 181 32.11 44.91 6.82
N GLY A 182 33.22 45.16 7.52
CA GLY A 182 34.47 44.41 7.34
C GLY A 182 34.33 42.96 7.82
N VAL A 183 33.79 42.77 9.03
CA VAL A 183 33.53 41.44 9.60
C VAL A 183 32.52 40.66 8.76
N TYR A 184 31.46 41.33 8.31
CA TYR A 184 30.49 40.72 7.39
C TYR A 184 31.11 40.35 6.04
N GLY A 185 31.96 41.22 5.48
CA GLY A 185 32.65 40.97 4.21
C GLY A 185 33.56 39.74 4.25
N GLU A 186 34.19 39.45 5.39
CA GLU A 186 34.97 38.23 5.57
C GLU A 186 34.09 36.96 5.61
N LEU A 187 32.93 37.02 6.29
CA LEU A 187 31.93 35.93 6.24
C LEU A 187 31.42 35.70 4.81
N TYR A 188 31.14 36.77 4.07
CA TYR A 188 30.74 36.71 2.67
C TYR A 188 31.82 36.02 1.81
N ARG A 189 33.09 36.39 1.95
CA ARG A 189 34.21 35.81 1.20
C ARG A 189 34.45 34.33 1.54
N LYS A 190 34.36 33.98 2.82
CA LYS A 190 34.67 32.62 3.29
C LYS A 190 33.55 31.62 2.97
N TYR A 191 32.29 32.03 3.09
CA TYR A 191 31.14 31.13 2.97
C TYR A 191 30.25 31.39 1.75
N GLY A 192 30.49 32.46 0.99
CA GLY A 192 29.69 32.81 -0.20
C GLY A 192 28.26 33.25 0.11
N ILE A 193 27.99 33.72 1.33
CA ILE A 193 26.64 34.00 1.81
C ILE A 193 26.28 35.48 1.68
N THR A 194 25.12 35.78 1.09
CA THR A 194 24.57 37.15 0.99
C THR A 194 23.75 37.56 2.21
N SER A 195 23.48 36.63 3.14
CA SER A 195 22.78 36.85 4.40
C SER A 195 23.15 35.76 5.40
N TYR A 196 23.11 36.03 6.71
CA TYR A 196 23.35 35.02 7.74
C TYR A 196 22.40 33.82 7.65
N LYS A 197 21.15 34.04 7.22
CA LYS A 197 20.15 32.97 7.01
C LYS A 197 20.48 32.03 5.86
N MET A 198 21.46 32.38 5.01
CA MET A 198 21.90 31.56 3.88
C MET A 198 23.15 30.74 4.21
N LEU A 199 23.59 30.70 5.48
CA LEU A 199 24.66 29.79 5.88
C LEU A 199 24.11 28.35 5.93
N PRO A 200 24.73 27.37 5.24
CA PRO A 200 24.31 25.98 5.35
C PRO A 200 24.35 25.50 6.81
N ALA A 201 23.31 24.78 7.27
CA ALA A 201 23.21 24.38 8.68
C ALA A 201 24.43 23.58 9.17
N ARG A 202 25.02 22.75 8.30
CA ARG A 202 26.23 21.97 8.58
C ARG A 202 27.49 22.80 8.86
N LYS A 203 27.52 24.06 8.39
CA LYS A 203 28.65 24.98 8.56
C LYS A 203 28.46 25.94 9.75
N PHE A 204 27.37 25.78 10.50
CA PHE A 204 27.06 26.66 11.63
C PHE A 204 28.17 26.65 12.69
N GLU A 205 28.59 25.47 13.16
CA GLU A 205 29.65 25.38 14.19
C GLU A 205 30.99 25.90 13.67
N GLU A 206 31.34 25.60 12.42
CA GLU A 206 32.56 26.11 11.78
C GLU A 206 32.58 27.66 11.73
N ALA A 207 31.46 28.28 11.37
CA ALA A 207 31.32 29.73 11.34
C ALA A 207 31.40 30.36 12.73
N MET A 208 30.80 29.72 13.74
CA MET A 208 30.85 30.20 15.13
C MET A 208 32.27 30.12 15.69
N ASN A 209 32.97 28.99 15.50
CA ASN A 209 34.35 28.82 15.95
C ASN A 209 35.28 29.87 15.30
N PHE A 210 35.13 30.10 14.00
CA PHE A 210 35.87 31.13 13.28
C PHE A 210 35.67 32.54 13.89
N LEU A 211 34.43 32.92 14.20
CA LEU A 211 34.14 34.23 14.80
C LEU A 211 34.66 34.33 16.24
N THR A 212 34.60 33.25 17.02
CA THR A 212 35.12 33.20 18.38
C THR A 212 36.64 33.32 18.41
N GLU A 213 37.36 32.58 17.56
CA GLU A 213 38.81 32.68 17.40
C GLU A 213 39.21 34.09 16.95
N TRP A 214 38.49 34.65 15.99
CA TRP A 214 38.76 36.01 15.52
C TRP A 214 38.56 37.04 16.64
N HIS A 215 37.47 36.94 17.41
CA HIS A 215 37.25 37.80 18.56
C HIS A 215 38.37 37.66 19.60
N GLN A 216 38.80 36.43 19.92
CA GLN A 216 39.89 36.18 20.87
C GLN A 216 41.22 36.77 20.40
N ASN A 217 41.55 36.66 19.11
CA ASN A 217 42.77 37.25 18.56
C ASN A 217 42.75 38.77 18.63
N VAL A 218 41.59 39.39 18.36
CA VAL A 218 41.46 40.86 18.41
C VAL A 218 41.43 41.36 19.87
N ALA A 219 40.76 40.64 20.76
CA ALA A 219 40.59 41.01 22.16
C ALA A 219 41.81 40.68 23.05
N GLY A 220 42.52 39.58 22.76
CA GLY A 220 43.73 39.15 23.47
C GLY A 220 44.96 40.00 23.16
N ASP A 221 44.91 40.77 22.07
CA ASP A 221 45.91 41.77 21.71
C ASP A 221 45.57 43.17 22.32
N ALA A 222 44.80 43.21 23.41
CA ALA A 222 44.60 44.41 24.21
C ALA A 222 45.71 44.50 25.27
N PRO A 223 46.60 45.51 25.23
CA PRO A 223 47.53 45.73 26.34
C PRO A 223 46.71 46.07 27.59
N PHE A 224 47.07 45.44 28.71
CA PHE A 224 46.54 45.72 30.05
C PHE A 224 46.64 47.21 30.39
#